data_AF-A0A135LE00-F1
#
_entry.id   AF-A0A135LE00-F1
#
_cell.length_a   1.000
_cell.length_b   1.000
_cell.length_c   1.000
_cell.angle_alpha   90.00
_cell.angle_beta   90.00
_cell.angle_gamma   90.00
#
_symmetry.space_group_name_H-M   'P 1'
#
loop_
_entity.id
_entity.type
_entity.pdbx_description
1 polymer ?
#
loop_
_entity_poly.entity_id
_entity_poly.type
_entity_poly.pdbx_seq_one_letter_code
_entity_poly.pdbx_strand_id
1 'polypeptide(L)'
;MIRLVFTATAIITSSSAIYFYIFHERLSKRITHKSYTGTLSTANPKIESIPETAFSDEYFTIYDHASKSVSRASLPSETTDVLFTRLVRRNMRAFSRSPQALMLSMASKTAEQKKSFGAGHLAALDFEVGDLVCGCYRVVVRRRDRVEFEIKMDAVDFVQGRLAISCEEKEGGVVFCSETVMWKRADEVRKMPLERPVLKWMHETASWWLLDSGVRYLVDLEV
;
A
#
# COMPACT_ATOMS: atom_id res chain seq x y z
N MET A 1 20.55 -37.10 17.05
CA MET A 1 20.30 -36.30 15.83
C MET A 1 19.01 -35.47 15.86
N ILE A 2 17.92 -35.90 16.50
CA ILE A 2 16.65 -35.15 16.52
C ILE A 2 16.71 -33.85 17.36
N ARG A 3 17.45 -33.81 18.48
CA ARG A 3 17.54 -32.62 19.35
C ARG A 3 18.29 -31.43 18.75
N LEU A 4 19.23 -31.64 17.83
CA LEU A 4 20.04 -30.58 17.20
C LEU A 4 19.28 -29.82 16.10
N VAL A 5 18.34 -30.49 15.43
CA VAL A 5 17.49 -29.88 14.41
C VAL A 5 16.51 -28.88 15.04
N PHE A 6 15.91 -29.21 16.19
CA PHE A 6 14.97 -28.32 16.89
C PHE A 6 15.60 -27.03 17.41
N THR A 7 16.87 -27.06 17.85
CA THR A 7 17.56 -25.86 18.37
C THR A 7 17.94 -24.89 17.25
N ALA A 8 18.36 -25.42 16.08
CA ALA A 8 18.71 -24.59 14.92
C ALA A 8 17.48 -23.91 14.30
N THR A 9 16.34 -24.61 14.19
CA THR A 9 15.10 -24.02 13.65
C THR A 9 14.56 -22.92 14.57
N ALA A 10 14.63 -23.08 15.90
CA ALA A 10 14.19 -22.06 16.86
C ALA A 10 15.02 -20.77 16.82
N ILE A 11 16.35 -20.87 16.60
CA ILE A 11 17.22 -19.69 16.49
C ILE A 11 16.97 -18.94 15.16
N ILE A 12 16.75 -19.67 14.05
CA ILE A 12 16.47 -19.06 12.75
C ILE A 12 15.09 -18.39 12.72
N THR A 13 14.08 -18.99 13.33
CA THR A 13 12.73 -18.39 13.39
C THR A 13 12.66 -17.21 14.35
N SER A 14 13.30 -17.30 15.53
CA SER A 14 13.36 -16.17 16.47
C SER A 14 14.15 -14.98 15.89
N SER A 15 15.28 -15.22 15.23
CA SER A 15 16.05 -14.15 14.58
C SER A 15 15.27 -13.46 13.46
N SER A 16 14.49 -14.22 12.67
CA SER A 16 13.64 -13.66 11.61
C SER A 16 12.50 -12.80 12.19
N ALA A 17 11.80 -13.29 13.22
CA ALA A 17 10.72 -12.55 13.87
C ALA A 17 11.25 -11.25 14.53
N ILE A 18 12.41 -11.33 15.20
CA ILE A 18 13.08 -10.16 15.79
C ILE A 18 13.49 -9.17 14.69
N TYR A 19 14.05 -9.65 13.57
CA TYR A 19 14.43 -8.79 12.45
C TYR A 19 13.21 -8.02 11.92
N PHE A 20 12.10 -8.71 11.67
CA PHE A 20 10.88 -8.10 11.16
C PHE A 20 10.26 -7.11 12.16
N TYR A 21 10.29 -7.44 13.45
CA TYR A 21 9.88 -6.52 14.51
C TYR A 21 10.72 -5.23 14.52
N ILE A 22 12.05 -5.36 14.53
CA ILE A 22 12.97 -4.21 14.51
C ILE A 22 12.80 -3.41 13.22
N PHE A 23 12.58 -4.09 12.09
CA PHE A 23 12.34 -3.45 10.81
C PHE A 23 11.07 -2.58 10.82
N HIS A 24 9.96 -3.12 11.34
CA HIS A 24 8.72 -2.39 11.53
C HIS A 24 8.89 -1.21 12.50
N GLU A 25 9.55 -1.40 13.64
CA GLU A 25 9.83 -0.33 14.61
C GLU A 25 10.70 0.80 14.01
N ARG A 26 11.64 0.45 13.12
CA ARG A 26 12.44 1.45 12.40
C ARG A 26 11.61 2.22 11.38
N LEU A 27 10.62 1.59 10.76
CA LEU A 27 9.72 2.24 9.82
C LEU A 27 8.75 3.19 10.54
N SER A 28 8.19 2.79 11.68
CA SER A 28 7.27 3.65 12.45
C SER A 28 7.93 4.96 12.90
N LYS A 29 9.24 4.95 13.15
CA LYS A 29 10.02 6.17 13.48
C LYS A 29 10.25 7.11 12.28
N ARG A 30 10.02 6.65 11.04
CA ARG A 30 10.30 7.39 9.80
C ARG A 30 9.06 7.78 8.99
N ILE A 31 7.89 7.30 9.41
CA ILE A 31 6.62 7.45 8.73
C ILE A 31 5.61 8.05 9.71
N THR A 32 4.94 9.11 9.30
CA THR A 32 3.79 9.63 10.04
C THR A 32 2.60 8.75 9.72
N HIS A 33 2.05 8.09 10.73
CA HIS A 33 0.96 7.11 10.55
C HIS A 33 -0.27 7.50 11.37
N LYS A 34 -1.44 7.30 10.77
CA LYS A 34 -2.75 7.39 11.43
C LYS A 34 -3.59 6.22 10.95
N SER A 35 -4.28 5.56 11.86
CA SER A 35 -5.29 4.55 11.50
C SER A 35 -6.60 4.86 12.22
N TYR A 36 -7.70 4.48 11.59
CA TYR A 36 -9.05 4.65 12.10
C TYR A 36 -9.87 3.38 11.85
N THR A 37 -10.82 3.11 12.74
CA THR A 37 -11.75 1.99 12.64
C THR A 37 -13.11 2.45 13.16
N GLY A 38 -14.17 2.23 12.37
CA GLY A 38 -15.52 2.72 12.66
C GLY A 38 -16.22 3.24 11.41
N THR A 39 -16.98 4.32 11.53
CA THR A 39 -17.70 4.97 10.42
C THR A 39 -16.80 5.98 9.70
N LEU A 40 -16.70 5.87 8.37
CA LEU A 40 -15.73 6.63 7.57
C LEU A 40 -15.86 8.15 7.66
N SER A 41 -17.06 8.66 7.94
CA SER A 41 -17.34 10.10 8.12
C SER A 41 -16.44 10.78 9.15
N THR A 42 -15.96 10.03 10.14
CA THR A 42 -15.07 10.57 11.19
C THR A 42 -13.60 10.65 10.74
N ALA A 43 -13.19 9.81 9.79
CA ALA A 43 -11.80 9.70 9.35
C ALA A 43 -11.39 10.73 8.28
N ASN A 44 -12.36 11.27 7.54
CA ASN A 44 -12.16 12.25 6.45
C ASN A 44 -10.99 11.89 5.50
N PRO A 45 -11.04 10.71 4.85
CA PRO A 45 -10.00 10.29 3.91
C PRO A 45 -9.95 11.24 2.71
N LYS A 46 -8.75 11.46 2.14
CA LYS A 46 -8.60 12.30 0.95
C LYS A 46 -8.79 11.50 -0.35
N ILE A 47 -9.61 10.44 -0.33
CA ILE A 47 -9.83 9.54 -1.47
C ILE A 47 -11.15 9.89 -2.15
N GLU A 48 -11.09 10.26 -3.42
CA GLU A 48 -12.21 10.79 -4.20
C GLU A 48 -13.15 9.70 -4.71
N SER A 49 -12.61 8.53 -5.02
CA SER A 49 -13.35 7.42 -5.63
C SER A 49 -14.16 6.58 -4.64
N ILE A 50 -14.24 7.00 -3.37
CA ILE A 50 -15.08 6.35 -2.37
C ILE A 50 -16.54 6.78 -2.62
N PRO A 51 -17.47 5.83 -2.80
CA PRO A 51 -18.88 6.18 -2.98
C PRO A 51 -19.45 6.80 -1.70
N GLU A 52 -20.33 7.81 -1.84
CA GLU A 52 -20.95 8.52 -0.71
C GLU A 52 -21.65 7.56 0.27
N THR A 53 -22.21 6.45 -0.23
CA THR A 53 -22.86 5.42 0.59
C THR A 53 -21.93 4.81 1.63
N ALA A 54 -20.62 4.72 1.37
CA ALA A 54 -19.63 4.18 2.29
C ALA A 54 -19.38 5.07 3.52
N PHE A 55 -19.84 6.33 3.51
CA PHE A 55 -19.76 7.25 4.65
C PHE A 55 -20.93 7.10 5.64
N SER A 56 -21.94 6.30 5.31
CA SER A 56 -23.07 6.00 6.20
C SER A 56 -22.69 5.02 7.31
N ASP A 57 -23.55 4.93 8.33
CA ASP A 57 -23.47 3.96 9.42
C ASP A 57 -23.82 2.52 8.99
N GLU A 58 -24.34 2.32 7.78
CA GLU A 58 -24.55 1.01 7.18
C GLU A 58 -23.25 0.26 6.90
N TYR A 59 -22.10 0.92 6.98
CA TYR A 59 -20.79 0.35 6.68
C TYR A 59 -19.82 0.48 7.86
N PHE A 60 -19.12 -0.62 8.12
CA PHE A 60 -17.95 -0.64 8.99
C PHE A 60 -16.68 -0.45 8.15
N THR A 61 -15.83 0.48 8.55
CA THR A 61 -14.66 0.91 7.78
C THR A 61 -13.37 0.82 8.60
N ILE A 62 -12.29 0.45 7.91
CA ILE A 62 -10.91 0.61 8.36
C ILE A 62 -10.22 1.58 7.40
N TYR A 63 -9.55 2.57 7.97
CA TYR A 63 -8.74 3.54 7.25
C TYR A 63 -7.31 3.52 7.79
N ASP A 64 -6.35 3.47 6.88
CA ASP A 64 -4.92 3.55 7.13
C ASP A 64 -4.33 4.71 6.33
N HIS A 65 -3.58 5.58 6.98
CA HIS A 65 -2.89 6.71 6.37
C HIS A 65 -1.43 6.73 6.80
N ALA A 66 -0.54 6.70 5.82
CA ALA A 66 0.89 6.85 6.01
C ALA A 66 1.40 8.03 5.16
N SER A 67 2.27 8.85 5.74
CA SER A 67 2.91 9.96 5.02
C SER A 67 4.39 10.08 5.36
N LYS A 68 5.15 10.62 4.39
CA LYS A 68 6.58 10.91 4.52
C LYS A 68 6.90 12.21 3.81
N SER A 69 7.50 13.15 4.55
CA SER A 69 7.98 14.42 4.03
C SER A 69 9.45 14.33 3.65
N VAL A 70 9.84 15.05 2.60
CA VAL A 70 11.23 15.22 2.17
C VAL A 70 11.46 16.67 1.74
N SER A 71 12.67 17.19 1.95
CA SER A 71 13.04 18.52 1.45
C SER A 71 13.02 18.54 -0.07
N ARG A 72 12.48 19.60 -0.66
CA ARG A 72 12.47 19.77 -2.13
C ARG A 72 13.90 19.86 -2.68
N ALA A 73 14.83 20.42 -1.91
CA ALA A 73 16.24 20.53 -2.28
C ALA A 73 16.97 19.17 -2.32
N SER A 74 16.39 18.11 -1.73
CA SER A 74 16.94 16.75 -1.77
C SER A 74 16.35 15.90 -2.89
N LEU A 75 15.46 16.46 -3.71
CA LEU A 75 14.86 15.79 -4.86
C LEU A 75 15.49 16.32 -6.15
N PRO A 76 15.46 15.55 -7.25
CA PRO A 76 15.84 16.03 -8.57
C PRO A 76 15.07 17.29 -8.98
N SER A 77 15.65 18.07 -9.88
CA SER A 77 15.04 19.31 -10.40
C SER A 77 13.78 19.06 -11.25
N GLU A 78 13.49 17.82 -11.62
CA GLU A 78 12.28 17.38 -12.32
C GLU A 78 10.99 17.81 -11.60
N THR A 79 9.92 18.03 -12.35
CA THR A 79 8.62 18.41 -11.77
C THR A 79 8.05 17.31 -10.87
N THR A 80 7.26 17.69 -9.87
CA THR A 80 6.72 16.75 -8.87
C THR A 80 5.84 15.66 -9.48
N ASP A 81 5.13 15.94 -10.58
CA ASP A 81 4.31 14.95 -11.30
C ASP A 81 5.15 13.86 -11.98
N VAL A 82 6.34 14.20 -12.49
CA VAL A 82 7.29 13.23 -13.04
C VAL A 82 7.86 12.36 -11.92
N LEU A 83 8.31 12.98 -10.82
CA LEU A 83 8.81 12.27 -9.65
C LEU A 83 7.75 11.34 -9.03
N PHE A 84 6.51 11.82 -8.95
CA PHE A 84 5.38 11.03 -8.48
C PHE A 84 5.16 9.78 -9.33
N THR A 85 5.14 9.94 -10.66
CA THR A 85 4.96 8.81 -11.59
C THR A 85 6.10 7.79 -11.44
N ARG A 86 7.36 8.25 -11.31
CA ARG A 86 8.52 7.38 -11.03
C ARG A 86 8.35 6.61 -9.72
N LEU A 87 7.89 7.29 -8.66
CA LEU A 87 7.65 6.67 -7.34
C LEU A 87 6.57 5.59 -7.40
N VAL A 88 5.43 5.87 -8.03
CA VAL A 88 4.34 4.89 -8.16
C VAL A 88 4.80 3.67 -8.95
N ARG A 89 5.47 3.85 -10.11
CA ARG A 89 6.06 2.73 -10.89
C ARG A 89 7.00 1.87 -10.06
N ARG A 90 7.95 2.52 -9.40
CA ARG A 90 8.93 1.85 -8.55
C ARG A 90 8.24 1.10 -7.42
N ASN A 91 7.26 1.70 -6.75
CA ASN A 91 6.55 1.09 -5.63
C ASN A 91 5.73 -0.11 -6.07
N MET A 92 4.99 -0.02 -7.18
CA MET A 92 4.21 -1.16 -7.67
C MET A 92 5.09 -2.31 -8.14
N ARG A 93 6.23 -2.01 -8.78
CA ARG A 93 7.25 -3.01 -9.13
C ARG A 93 7.91 -3.65 -7.90
N ALA A 94 8.17 -2.87 -6.86
CA ALA A 94 8.72 -3.39 -5.61
C ALA A 94 7.68 -4.25 -4.87
N PHE A 95 6.43 -3.78 -4.82
CA PHE A 95 5.31 -4.50 -4.21
C PHE A 95 5.06 -5.84 -4.90
N SER A 96 5.17 -5.94 -6.23
CA SER A 96 4.91 -7.18 -6.97
C SER A 96 5.82 -8.35 -6.58
N ARG A 97 6.93 -8.07 -5.88
CA ARG A 97 7.88 -9.04 -5.34
C ARG A 97 7.72 -9.28 -3.82
N SER A 98 6.78 -8.59 -3.18
CA SER A 98 6.51 -8.75 -1.76
C SER A 98 5.80 -10.08 -1.46
N PRO A 99 5.90 -10.60 -0.23
CA PRO A 99 5.14 -11.79 0.17
C PRO A 99 3.63 -11.63 -0.06
N GLN A 100 3.08 -10.44 0.18
CA GLN A 100 1.67 -10.15 -0.05
C GLN A 100 1.30 -10.25 -1.55
N ALA A 101 2.12 -9.71 -2.44
CA ALA A 101 1.85 -9.81 -3.89
C ALA A 101 2.02 -11.23 -4.43
N LEU A 102 2.94 -12.03 -3.87
CA LEU A 102 3.04 -13.45 -4.23
C LEU A 102 1.75 -14.21 -3.88
N MET A 103 1.15 -13.92 -2.71
CA MET A 103 -0.15 -14.50 -2.34
C MET A 103 -1.26 -14.06 -3.30
N LEU A 104 -1.30 -12.78 -3.68
CA LEU A 104 -2.26 -12.26 -4.67
C LEU A 104 -2.07 -12.90 -6.06
N SER A 105 -0.82 -13.12 -6.47
CA SER A 105 -0.47 -13.76 -7.73
C SER A 105 -0.93 -15.21 -7.77
N MET A 106 -0.74 -15.97 -6.68
CA MET A 106 -1.25 -17.35 -6.57
C MET A 106 -2.78 -17.41 -6.60
N ALA A 107 -3.46 -16.41 -6.05
CA ALA A 107 -4.93 -16.32 -6.07
C ALA A 107 -5.51 -15.82 -7.40
N SER A 108 -4.67 -15.30 -8.31
CA SER A 108 -5.11 -14.73 -9.58
C SER A 108 -5.58 -15.81 -10.55
N LYS A 109 -6.78 -15.61 -11.12
CA LYS A 109 -7.47 -16.60 -11.96
C LYS A 109 -7.32 -16.30 -13.45
N THR A 110 -7.33 -15.02 -13.83
CA THR A 110 -7.32 -14.61 -15.25
C THR A 110 -5.90 -14.37 -15.77
N ALA A 111 -5.74 -14.42 -17.11
CA ALA A 111 -4.48 -14.09 -17.76
C ALA A 111 -4.09 -12.62 -17.55
N GLU A 112 -5.07 -11.70 -17.57
CA GLU A 112 -4.87 -10.27 -17.28
C GLU A 112 -4.31 -10.06 -15.87
N GLN A 113 -4.92 -10.71 -14.87
CA GLN A 113 -4.46 -10.64 -13.48
C GLN A 113 -3.03 -11.12 -13.35
N LYS A 114 -2.69 -12.29 -13.90
CA LYS A 114 -1.32 -12.84 -13.83
C LYS A 114 -0.31 -11.95 -14.56
N LYS A 115 -0.65 -11.43 -15.74
CA LYS A 115 0.21 -10.52 -16.52
C LYS A 115 0.52 -9.23 -15.76
N SER A 116 -0.44 -8.73 -14.98
CA SER A 116 -0.30 -7.46 -14.26
C SER A 116 0.75 -7.45 -13.12
N PHE A 117 1.33 -8.61 -12.76
CA PHE A 117 2.48 -8.70 -11.84
C PHE A 117 3.83 -8.54 -12.56
N GLY A 118 3.84 -8.65 -13.89
CA GLY A 118 5.06 -8.63 -14.70
C GLY A 118 5.82 -7.32 -14.59
N ALA A 119 7.14 -7.38 -14.39
CA ALA A 119 7.98 -6.19 -14.26
C ALA A 119 7.92 -5.27 -15.50
N GLY A 120 7.84 -5.85 -16.71
CA GLY A 120 7.68 -5.09 -17.95
C GLY A 120 6.32 -4.40 -18.06
N HIS A 121 5.25 -5.06 -17.62
CA HIS A 121 3.91 -4.47 -17.53
C HIS A 121 3.93 -3.25 -16.60
N LEU A 122 4.37 -3.44 -15.35
CA LEU A 122 4.40 -2.39 -14.33
C LEU A 122 5.32 -1.20 -14.70
N ALA A 123 6.40 -1.46 -15.43
CA ALA A 123 7.30 -0.41 -15.91
C ALA A 123 6.70 0.45 -17.02
N ALA A 124 5.77 -0.12 -17.81
CA ALA A 124 5.14 0.55 -18.94
C ALA A 124 3.86 1.32 -18.57
N LEU A 125 3.28 1.09 -17.39
CA LEU A 125 2.04 1.74 -16.98
C LEU A 125 2.24 3.24 -16.73
N ASP A 126 1.36 4.07 -17.28
CA ASP A 126 1.15 5.47 -16.89
C ASP A 126 0.08 5.64 -15.79
N PHE A 127 -0.52 4.51 -15.37
CA PHE A 127 -1.62 4.43 -14.41
C PHE A 127 -2.83 5.21 -14.90
N GLU A 128 -3.23 4.95 -16.13
CA GLU A 128 -4.47 5.48 -16.68
C GLU A 128 -5.67 4.76 -16.07
N VAL A 129 -6.84 5.41 -16.07
CA VAL A 129 -8.07 4.81 -15.55
C VAL A 129 -8.37 3.50 -16.28
N GLY A 130 -8.56 2.43 -15.51
CA GLY A 130 -8.75 1.08 -16.02
C GLY A 130 -7.51 0.19 -15.94
N ASP A 131 -6.30 0.74 -15.81
CA ASP A 131 -5.07 -0.04 -15.69
C ASP A 131 -5.12 -1.01 -14.50
N LEU A 132 -4.74 -2.27 -14.74
CA LEU A 132 -4.66 -3.30 -13.71
C LEU A 132 -3.22 -3.46 -13.21
N VAL A 133 -3.06 -3.45 -11.89
CA VAL A 133 -1.80 -3.57 -11.17
C VAL A 133 -1.90 -4.72 -10.17
N CYS A 134 -0.93 -5.65 -10.21
CA CYS A 134 -0.79 -6.74 -9.24
C CYS A 134 -2.10 -7.50 -8.94
N GLY A 135 -2.88 -7.78 -9.98
CA GLY A 135 -4.05 -8.66 -10.00
C GLY A 135 -5.33 -8.08 -9.41
N CYS A 136 -5.23 -7.14 -8.46
CA CYS A 136 -6.38 -6.64 -7.71
C CYS A 136 -6.53 -5.13 -7.66
N TYR A 137 -5.52 -4.35 -8.07
CA TYR A 137 -5.55 -2.89 -7.98
C TYR A 137 -5.89 -2.32 -9.36
N ARG A 138 -7.13 -1.88 -9.56
CA ARG A 138 -7.54 -1.25 -10.81
C ARG A 138 -7.58 0.26 -10.63
N VAL A 139 -6.90 1.01 -11.49
CA VAL A 139 -6.92 2.48 -11.41
C VAL A 139 -8.32 3.00 -11.68
N VAL A 140 -8.82 3.84 -10.78
CA VAL A 140 -10.12 4.51 -10.90
C VAL A 140 -10.01 6.02 -10.94
N VAL A 141 -8.91 6.59 -10.43
CA VAL A 141 -8.60 8.02 -10.53
C VAL A 141 -7.12 8.19 -10.85
N ARG A 142 -6.82 9.09 -11.78
CA ARG A 142 -5.46 9.54 -12.09
C ARG A 142 -5.44 11.06 -12.23
N ARG A 143 -4.64 11.72 -11.40
CA ARG A 143 -4.27 13.14 -11.48
C ARG A 143 -2.76 13.27 -11.48
N ARG A 144 -2.21 14.44 -11.78
CA ARG A 144 -0.74 14.65 -11.84
C ARG A 144 -0.01 14.18 -10.58
N ASP A 145 -0.62 14.39 -9.44
CA ASP A 145 -0.09 14.20 -8.08
C ASP A 145 -0.79 13.07 -7.29
N ARG A 146 -1.69 12.32 -7.93
CA ARG A 146 -2.51 11.30 -7.26
C ARG A 146 -2.87 10.14 -8.19
N VAL A 147 -2.89 8.94 -7.64
CA VAL A 147 -3.51 7.76 -8.23
C VAL A 147 -4.36 7.07 -7.17
N GLU A 148 -5.56 6.66 -7.55
CA GLU A 148 -6.43 5.84 -6.70
C GLU A 148 -6.76 4.54 -7.41
N PHE A 149 -6.67 3.46 -6.65
CA PHE A 149 -6.97 2.10 -7.08
C PHE A 149 -8.20 1.60 -6.35
N GLU A 150 -9.14 1.04 -7.10
CA GLU A 150 -10.11 0.11 -6.54
C GLU A 150 -9.42 -1.23 -6.26
N ILE A 151 -9.68 -1.77 -5.05
CA ILE A 151 -9.18 -3.07 -4.63
C ILE A 151 -10.27 -4.11 -4.90
N LYS A 152 -10.03 -5.00 -5.87
CA LYS A 152 -10.92 -6.13 -6.21
C LYS A 152 -10.25 -7.46 -5.88
N MET A 153 -10.74 -8.14 -4.86
CA MET A 153 -10.25 -9.45 -4.44
C MET A 153 -11.40 -10.46 -4.41
N ASP A 154 -11.44 -11.38 -5.37
CA ASP A 154 -12.49 -12.41 -5.45
C ASP A 154 -12.66 -13.22 -4.15
N ALA A 155 -11.56 -13.45 -3.43
CA ALA A 155 -11.56 -14.21 -2.17
C ALA A 155 -12.23 -13.45 -1.01
N VAL A 156 -12.47 -12.14 -1.18
CA VAL A 156 -13.03 -11.24 -0.18
C VAL A 156 -14.08 -10.34 -0.86
N ASP A 157 -15.02 -10.97 -1.54
CA ASP A 157 -16.08 -10.34 -2.35
C ASP A 157 -16.98 -9.36 -1.57
N PHE A 158 -17.04 -9.51 -0.25
CA PHE A 158 -17.80 -8.67 0.67
C PHE A 158 -17.09 -7.39 1.10
N VAL A 159 -15.83 -7.21 0.71
CA VAL A 159 -15.03 -6.02 1.03
C VAL A 159 -14.86 -5.17 -0.20
N GLN A 160 -15.18 -3.90 -0.04
CA GLN A 160 -14.83 -2.86 -0.99
C GLN A 160 -13.60 -2.12 -0.44
N GLY A 161 -12.73 -1.66 -1.33
CA GLY A 161 -11.55 -0.94 -0.89
C GLY A 161 -11.00 0.04 -1.91
N ARG A 162 -10.27 1.02 -1.38
CA ARG A 162 -9.44 1.97 -2.13
C ARG A 162 -8.03 1.97 -1.58
N LEU A 163 -7.07 2.03 -2.48
CA LEU A 163 -5.68 2.40 -2.19
C LEU A 163 -5.41 3.69 -2.95
N ALA A 164 -4.99 4.76 -2.28
CA ALA A 164 -4.54 5.98 -2.91
C ALA A 164 -3.07 6.22 -2.61
N ILE A 165 -2.32 6.67 -3.61
CA ILE A 165 -0.98 7.21 -3.45
C ILE A 165 -1.03 8.64 -3.98
N SER A 166 -0.49 9.59 -3.22
CA SER A 166 -0.44 10.98 -3.63
C SER A 166 0.85 11.66 -3.22
N CYS A 167 1.12 12.81 -3.81
CA CYS A 167 2.13 13.76 -3.33
C CYS A 167 1.52 15.16 -3.21
N GLU A 168 2.03 15.96 -2.29
CA GLU A 168 1.61 17.34 -2.09
C GLU A 168 2.87 18.20 -1.91
N GLU A 169 3.03 19.25 -2.72
CA GLU A 169 4.06 20.26 -2.46
C GLU A 169 3.64 21.12 -1.27
N LYS A 170 4.58 21.31 -0.35
CA LYS A 170 4.45 22.20 0.82
C LYS A 170 5.65 23.13 0.86
N GLU A 171 5.56 24.15 1.71
CA GLU A 171 6.66 25.09 1.88
C GLU A 171 7.98 24.35 2.21
N GLY A 172 8.95 24.45 1.29
CA GLY A 172 10.27 23.82 1.41
C GLY A 172 10.34 22.30 1.19
N GLY A 173 9.23 21.61 0.86
CA GLY A 173 9.23 20.15 0.79
C GLY A 173 8.10 19.51 -0.02
N VAL A 174 8.20 18.19 -0.18
CA VAL A 174 7.15 17.36 -0.79
C VAL A 174 6.72 16.32 0.23
N VAL A 175 5.42 16.13 0.38
CA VAL A 175 4.83 15.10 1.24
C VAL A 175 4.23 14.01 0.37
N PHE A 176 4.77 12.80 0.47
CA PHE A 176 4.22 11.61 -0.18
C PHE A 176 3.30 10.88 0.80
N CYS A 177 2.13 10.46 0.32
CA CYS A 177 1.10 9.80 1.12
C CYS A 177 0.68 8.47 0.49
N SER A 178 0.32 7.52 1.35
CA SER A 178 -0.36 6.28 1.01
C SER A 178 -1.58 6.15 1.93
N GLU A 179 -2.76 6.00 1.34
CA GLU A 179 -4.03 5.86 2.04
C GLU A 179 -4.68 4.53 1.63
N THR A 180 -5.11 3.72 2.59
CA THR A 180 -5.91 2.52 2.32
C THR A 180 -7.21 2.61 3.09
N VAL A 181 -8.34 2.51 2.40
CA VAL A 181 -9.66 2.40 3.02
C VAL A 181 -10.28 1.08 2.60
N MET A 182 -10.74 0.30 3.57
CA MET A 182 -11.55 -0.90 3.34
C MET A 182 -12.83 -0.80 4.11
N TRP A 183 -13.95 -1.12 3.47
CA TRP A 183 -15.25 -1.11 4.11
C TRP A 183 -16.06 -2.34 3.70
N LYS A 184 -16.94 -2.73 4.62
CA LYS A 184 -17.94 -3.80 4.44
C LYS A 184 -19.24 -3.34 5.08
N ARG A 185 -20.35 -3.99 4.73
CA ARG A 185 -21.62 -3.77 5.43
C ARG A 185 -21.45 -3.99 6.94
N ALA A 186 -22.11 -3.18 7.77
CA ALA A 186 -21.99 -3.26 9.22
C ALA A 186 -22.53 -4.57 9.81
N ASP A 187 -23.51 -5.19 9.13
CA ASP A 187 -24.08 -6.49 9.47
C ASP A 187 -23.24 -7.69 8.98
N GLU A 188 -22.18 -7.46 8.21
CA GLU A 188 -21.31 -8.51 7.70
C GLU A 188 -20.36 -9.03 8.80
N VAL A 189 -20.54 -10.30 9.17
CA VAL A 189 -19.80 -10.97 10.25
C VAL A 189 -18.38 -11.34 9.82
N ARG A 190 -18.14 -11.57 8.52
CA ARG A 190 -16.81 -11.91 8.01
C ARG A 190 -15.83 -10.75 8.24
N LYS A 191 -14.65 -11.06 8.78
CA LYS A 191 -13.62 -10.06 9.06
C LYS A 191 -12.88 -9.64 7.79
N MET A 192 -12.75 -8.33 7.57
CA MET A 192 -11.86 -7.76 6.56
C MET A 192 -10.40 -8.17 6.84
N PRO A 193 -9.52 -8.18 5.83
CA PRO A 193 -8.11 -8.50 6.03
C PRO A 193 -7.46 -7.66 7.13
N LEU A 194 -7.68 -6.35 7.14
CA LEU A 194 -7.08 -5.42 8.10
C LEU A 194 -7.71 -5.46 9.50
N GLU A 195 -8.80 -6.20 9.72
CA GLU A 195 -9.29 -6.51 11.07
C GLU A 195 -8.43 -7.58 11.76
N ARG A 196 -7.61 -8.32 10.99
CA ARG A 196 -6.77 -9.40 11.53
C ARG A 196 -5.40 -8.83 11.89
N PRO A 197 -4.95 -8.87 13.16
CA PRO A 197 -3.74 -8.18 13.60
C PRO A 197 -2.48 -8.51 12.79
N VAL A 198 -2.28 -9.79 12.44
CA VAL A 198 -1.12 -10.22 11.64
C VAL A 198 -1.15 -9.63 10.23
N LEU A 199 -2.31 -9.64 9.58
CA LEU A 199 -2.45 -9.09 8.23
C LEU A 199 -2.37 -7.56 8.24
N LYS A 200 -2.92 -6.92 9.28
CA LYS A 200 -2.77 -5.48 9.51
C LYS A 200 -1.31 -5.10 9.66
N TRP A 201 -0.57 -5.78 10.52
CA TRP A 201 0.86 -5.55 10.73
C TRP A 201 1.68 -5.76 9.44
N MET A 202 1.37 -6.80 8.67
CA MET A 202 2.01 -7.03 7.36
C MET A 202 1.71 -5.90 6.37
N HIS A 203 0.46 -5.46 6.30
CA HIS A 203 0.03 -4.35 5.44
C HIS A 203 0.72 -3.04 5.83
N GLU A 204 0.73 -2.69 7.12
CA GLU A 204 1.43 -1.52 7.67
C GLU A 204 2.92 -1.58 7.30
N THR A 205 3.57 -2.72 7.57
CA THR A 205 4.99 -2.92 7.22
C THR A 205 5.25 -2.70 5.72
N ALA A 206 4.43 -3.29 4.86
CA ALA A 206 4.57 -3.18 3.41
C ALA A 206 4.32 -1.75 2.92
N SER A 207 3.23 -1.12 3.36
CA SER A 207 2.85 0.26 3.03
C SER A 207 3.95 1.24 3.43
N TRP A 208 4.43 1.16 4.68
CA TRP A 208 5.47 2.03 5.20
C TRP A 208 6.82 1.80 4.52
N TRP A 209 7.18 0.55 4.26
CA TRP A 209 8.41 0.23 3.53
C TRP A 209 8.37 0.78 2.10
N LEU A 210 7.26 0.60 1.38
CA LEU A 210 7.10 1.13 0.02
C LEU A 210 7.23 2.65 0.01
N LEU A 211 6.63 3.33 0.98
CA LEU A 211 6.73 4.78 1.10
C LEU A 211 8.15 5.23 1.45
N ASP A 212 8.75 4.67 2.51
CA ASP A 212 10.11 5.02 2.98
C ASP A 212 11.17 4.76 1.90
N SER A 213 11.13 3.57 1.28
CA SER A 213 12.10 3.18 0.26
C SER A 213 11.82 3.81 -1.11
N GLY A 214 10.57 4.17 -1.41
CA GLY A 214 10.21 4.90 -2.63
C GLY A 214 10.72 6.34 -2.60
N VAL A 215 10.57 7.02 -1.47
CA VAL A 215 11.13 8.37 -1.29
C VAL A 215 12.65 8.35 -1.33
N ARG A 216 13.30 7.37 -0.68
CA ARG A 216 14.77 7.21 -0.79
C ARG A 216 15.21 7.02 -2.23
N TYR A 217 14.52 6.16 -2.97
CA TYR A 217 14.80 5.96 -4.39
C TYR A 217 14.79 7.28 -5.17
N LEU A 218 13.84 8.18 -4.91
CA LEU A 218 13.81 9.49 -5.57
C LEU A 218 14.97 10.40 -5.16
N VAL A 219 15.34 10.39 -3.87
CA VAL A 219 16.48 11.18 -3.36
C VAL A 219 17.81 10.68 -3.93
N ASP A 220 17.91 9.37 -4.17
CA ASP A 220 19.10 8.73 -4.72
C ASP A 220 19.17 8.84 -6.27
N LEU A 221 18.15 9.40 -6.93
CA LEU A 221 18.26 9.77 -8.34
C LEU A 221 19.24 10.95 -8.42
N GLU A 222 20.30 10.79 -9.20
CA GLU A 222 21.30 11.84 -9.44
C GLU A 222 20.61 13.17 -9.80
N VAL A 223 21.03 14.25 -9.14
CA VAL A 223 20.56 15.63 -9.35
C VAL A 223 21.26 16.26 -10.53
#